data_AF-T0CU78-F1
#
_entry.id   AF-T0CU78-F1
#
_cell.length_a   1.000
_cell.length_b   1.000
_cell.length_c   1.000
_cell.angle_alpha   90.00
_cell.angle_beta   90.00
_cell.angle_gamma   90.00
#
_symmetry.space_group_name_H-M   'P 1'
#
loop_
_entity.id
_entity.type
_entity.pdbx_description
1 polymer ?
#
loop_
_entity_poly.entity_id
_entity_poly.type
_entity_poly.pdbx_seq_one_letter_code
_entity_poly.pdbx_strand_id
1 'polypeptide(L)'
;MMTFISMFALPRTPKPMILGLFLFACGLAVWAGIEVIARCAETFVPITITFFLFVFICLLPNMRPAYVRPVLGPDWFETIIQAAIVPSAWYGEFLLMGFLLPFLETSKNVRRMSYYLLTFIGVFVVMIALQSTMVAGPLIEKLTYSYYITARYISLGDFFERIDPLIISIWMYGLVVKEAVCLFVFATCVTHLTGLSDHRLIVMPVTILTMIGCLWMFPNLAELRSFLTYTFPIEGMVVQNILPTFLLAVDMLRRRLDRSPAHA
;
A
#
# COMPACT_ATOMS: atom_id res chain seq x y z
N MET A 1 -4.17 -8.45 -5.40
CA MET A 1 -3.21 -9.51 -4.99
C MET A 1 -3.78 -10.93 -5.04
N MET A 2 -5.02 -11.21 -4.61
CA MET A 2 -5.57 -12.57 -4.65
C MET A 2 -5.52 -13.22 -6.04
N THR A 3 -5.77 -12.44 -7.10
CA THR A 3 -5.60 -12.85 -8.49
C THR A 3 -4.15 -13.22 -8.81
N PHE A 4 -3.16 -12.55 -8.20
CA PHE A 4 -1.75 -12.89 -8.35
C PHE A 4 -1.39 -14.19 -7.65
N ILE A 5 -1.82 -14.41 -6.40
CA ILE A 5 -1.55 -15.66 -5.66
C ILE A 5 -2.16 -16.86 -6.40
N SER A 6 -3.42 -16.72 -6.83
CA SER A 6 -4.10 -17.77 -7.61
C SER A 6 -3.50 -17.96 -9.00
N MET A 7 -2.73 -17.02 -9.53
CA MET A 7 -2.05 -17.18 -10.82
C MET A 7 -0.63 -17.76 -10.68
N PHE A 8 0.14 -17.31 -9.68
CA PHE A 8 1.57 -17.58 -9.59
C PHE A 8 1.99 -18.52 -8.45
N ALA A 9 1.21 -18.63 -7.38
CA ALA A 9 1.57 -19.45 -6.20
C ALA A 9 0.70 -20.70 -6.06
N LEU A 10 -0.63 -20.52 -6.05
CA LEU A 10 -1.61 -21.56 -5.69
C LEU A 10 -2.72 -21.67 -6.75
N PRO A 11 -2.39 -22.08 -7.99
CA PRO A 11 -3.36 -22.13 -9.08
C PRO A 11 -4.44 -23.18 -8.92
N ARG A 12 -4.19 -24.21 -8.10
CA ARG A 12 -5.15 -25.29 -7.83
C ARG A 12 -6.06 -25.01 -6.64
N THR A 13 -5.79 -23.97 -5.85
CA THR A 13 -6.54 -23.67 -4.63
C THR A 13 -7.68 -22.70 -4.94
N PRO A 14 -8.92 -22.98 -4.50
CA PRO A 14 -10.04 -22.07 -4.69
C PRO A 14 -9.78 -20.70 -4.07
N LYS A 15 -10.03 -19.62 -4.84
CA LYS A 15 -9.85 -18.23 -4.39
C LYS A 15 -10.54 -17.92 -3.05
N PRO A 16 -11.79 -18.39 -2.77
CA PRO A 16 -12.45 -18.11 -1.51
C PRO A 16 -11.73 -18.68 -0.29
N MET A 17 -11.02 -19.82 -0.42
CA MET A 17 -10.28 -20.42 0.70
C MET A 17 -9.05 -19.58 1.07
N ILE A 18 -8.29 -19.13 0.06
CA ILE A 18 -7.12 -18.26 0.27
C ILE A 18 -7.57 -16.94 0.89
N LEU A 19 -8.61 -16.34 0.33
CA LEU A 19 -9.18 -15.08 0.81
C LEU A 19 -9.72 -15.21 2.24
N GLY A 20 -10.42 -16.30 2.54
CA GLY A 20 -10.96 -16.58 3.86
C GLY A 20 -9.87 -16.69 4.92
N LEU A 21 -8.80 -17.45 4.65
CA LEU A 21 -7.66 -17.57 5.58
C LEU A 21 -6.95 -16.22 5.79
N PHE A 22 -6.73 -15.48 4.70
CA PHE A 22 -6.10 -14.17 4.75
C PHE A 22 -6.90 -13.17 5.58
N LEU A 23 -8.21 -13.04 5.31
CA LEU A 23 -9.08 -12.12 6.03
C LEU A 23 -9.35 -12.59 7.46
N PHE A 24 -9.35 -13.90 7.72
CA PHE A 24 -9.41 -14.43 9.07
C PHE A 24 -8.19 -13.99 9.90
N ALA A 25 -6.98 -14.10 9.34
CA ALA A 25 -5.77 -13.61 10.01
C ALA A 25 -5.83 -12.10 10.27
N CYS A 26 -6.31 -11.31 9.30
CA CYS A 26 -6.49 -9.86 9.48
C CYS A 26 -7.53 -9.56 10.57
N GLY A 27 -8.68 -10.23 10.54
CA GLY A 27 -9.76 -10.06 11.53
C GLY A 27 -9.31 -10.42 12.94
N LEU A 28 -8.50 -11.48 13.12
CA LEU A 28 -7.91 -11.81 14.42
C LEU A 28 -6.94 -10.72 14.90
N ALA A 29 -6.08 -10.20 14.03
CA ALA A 29 -5.16 -9.11 14.38
C ALA A 29 -5.93 -7.84 14.79
N VAL A 30 -7.00 -7.50 14.07
CA VAL A 30 -7.89 -6.37 14.38
C VAL A 30 -8.61 -6.58 15.71
N TRP A 31 -9.15 -7.78 15.94
CA TRP A 31 -9.84 -8.11 17.19
C TRP A 31 -8.91 -8.03 18.41
N ALA A 32 -7.66 -8.46 18.25
CA ALA A 32 -6.63 -8.37 19.29
C ALA A 32 -6.23 -6.91 19.59
N GLY A 33 -6.35 -6.02 18.60
CA GLY A 33 -6.20 -4.56 18.75
C GLY A 33 -4.93 -4.01 18.11
N ILE A 34 -4.81 -2.68 18.11
CA ILE A 34 -3.76 -1.95 17.39
C ILE A 34 -2.33 -2.31 17.85
N GLU A 35 -2.12 -2.64 19.12
CA GLU A 35 -0.81 -3.04 19.65
C GLU A 35 -0.28 -4.31 18.98
N VAL A 36 -1.15 -5.29 18.71
CA VAL A 36 -0.76 -6.53 18.04
C VAL A 36 -0.39 -6.26 16.60
N ILE A 37 -1.19 -5.44 15.90
CA ILE A 37 -0.89 -5.01 14.53
C ILE A 37 0.45 -4.27 14.48
N ALA A 38 0.71 -3.38 15.44
CA ALA A 38 1.96 -2.64 15.55
C ALA A 38 3.17 -3.56 15.77
N ARG A 39 3.07 -4.58 16.64
CA ARG A 39 4.15 -5.57 16.85
C ARG A 39 4.41 -6.43 15.61
N CYS A 40 3.36 -6.79 14.88
CA CYS A 40 3.51 -7.45 13.58
C CYS A 40 4.23 -6.55 12.58
N ALA A 41 3.86 -5.26 12.51
CA ALA A 41 4.53 -4.29 11.65
C ALA A 41 6.01 -4.09 12.05
N GLU A 42 6.30 -3.98 13.35
CA GLU A 42 7.65 -3.84 13.89
C GLU A 42 8.55 -5.03 13.51
N THR A 43 8.01 -6.24 13.55
CA THR A 43 8.74 -7.45 13.12
C THR A 43 8.92 -7.49 11.59
N PHE A 44 7.91 -7.03 10.85
CA PHE A 44 7.90 -7.07 9.38
C PHE A 44 8.90 -6.13 8.72
N VAL A 45 9.02 -4.90 9.24
CA VAL A 45 9.88 -3.85 8.66
C VAL A 45 11.34 -4.29 8.50
N PRO A 46 12.06 -4.79 9.52
CA PRO A 46 13.45 -5.21 9.37
C PRO A 46 13.59 -6.39 8.40
N ILE A 47 12.68 -7.38 8.46
CA ILE A 47 12.67 -8.52 7.52
C ILE A 47 12.57 -8.01 6.08
N THR A 48 11.67 -7.07 5.82
CA THR A 48 11.44 -6.50 4.49
C THR A 48 12.65 -5.72 3.99
N ILE A 49 13.24 -4.89 4.85
CA ILE A 49 14.43 -4.09 4.49
C ILE A 49 15.60 -5.03 4.17
N THR A 50 15.88 -6.01 5.03
CA THR A 50 16.97 -6.98 4.81
C THR A 50 16.74 -7.79 3.54
N PHE A 51 15.53 -8.27 3.31
CA PHE A 51 15.22 -9.02 2.09
C PHE A 51 15.33 -8.15 0.83
N PHE A 52 14.87 -6.90 0.89
CA PHE A 52 14.99 -5.98 -0.21
C PHE A 52 16.45 -5.69 -0.56
N LEU A 53 17.30 -5.46 0.46
CA LEU A 53 18.74 -5.27 0.26
C LEU A 53 19.39 -6.52 -0.35
N PHE A 54 18.99 -7.71 0.08
CA PHE A 54 19.44 -8.98 -0.51
C PHE A 54 19.08 -9.05 -2.00
N VAL A 55 17.80 -8.87 -2.35
CA VAL A 55 17.33 -8.86 -3.75
C VAL A 55 18.04 -7.75 -4.55
N PHE A 56 18.30 -6.61 -3.92
CA PHE A 56 19.02 -5.50 -4.54
C PHE A 56 20.41 -5.95 -5.02
N ILE A 57 21.19 -6.52 -4.09
CA ILE A 57 22.56 -6.99 -4.34
C ILE A 57 22.58 -8.11 -5.39
N CYS A 58 21.67 -9.08 -5.28
CA CYS A 58 21.65 -10.23 -6.18
C CYS A 58 21.31 -9.87 -7.63
N LEU A 59 20.61 -8.77 -7.87
CA LEU A 59 20.27 -8.29 -9.22
C LEU A 59 21.31 -7.34 -9.82
N LEU A 60 22.31 -6.87 -9.05
CA LEU A 60 23.37 -6.00 -9.57
C LEU A 60 24.02 -6.54 -10.86
N PRO A 61 24.33 -7.85 -11.01
CA PRO A 61 24.93 -8.38 -12.23
C PRO A 61 24.02 -8.27 -13.47
N ASN A 62 22.71 -8.20 -13.27
CA ASN A 62 21.70 -8.19 -14.33
C ASN A 62 21.29 -6.75 -14.73
N MET A 63 21.72 -5.75 -13.96
CA MET A 63 21.37 -4.35 -14.19
C MET A 63 22.15 -3.77 -15.36
N ARG A 64 21.44 -3.19 -16.32
CA ARG A 64 22.00 -2.48 -17.47
C ARG A 64 21.67 -0.99 -17.37
N PRO A 65 22.61 -0.13 -16.94
CA PRO A 65 22.36 1.31 -16.78
C PRO A 65 21.91 2.02 -18.06
N ALA A 66 22.22 1.45 -19.23
CA ALA A 66 21.77 1.96 -20.52
C ALA A 66 20.25 2.01 -20.66
N TYR A 67 19.50 1.13 -19.98
CA TYR A 67 18.04 1.09 -20.04
C TYR A 67 17.32 2.24 -19.33
N VAL A 68 18.04 3.05 -18.55
CA VAL A 68 17.49 4.26 -17.93
C VAL A 68 17.55 5.46 -18.87
N ARG A 69 18.24 5.33 -20.01
CA ARG A 69 18.40 6.43 -20.97
C ARG A 69 17.34 6.35 -22.08
N PRO A 70 16.79 7.51 -22.52
CA PRO A 70 16.99 8.85 -21.96
C PRO A 70 16.23 9.03 -20.63
N VAL A 71 16.81 9.77 -19.67
CA VAL A 71 16.19 10.03 -18.36
C VAL A 71 14.97 10.95 -18.50
N LEU A 72 15.07 11.95 -19.38
CA LEU A 72 13.99 12.86 -19.73
C LEU A 72 13.84 12.83 -21.25
N GLY A 73 12.65 12.45 -21.72
CA GLY A 73 12.30 12.49 -23.14
C GLY A 73 11.97 13.91 -23.63
N PRO A 74 11.65 14.08 -24.93
CA PRO A 74 11.23 15.36 -25.49
C PRO A 74 9.99 15.93 -24.76
N ASP A 75 9.03 15.06 -24.45
CA ASP A 75 7.76 15.39 -23.78
C ASP A 75 7.81 15.09 -22.27
N TRP A 76 8.94 15.42 -21.64
CA TRP A 76 9.21 15.04 -20.25
C TRP A 76 8.14 15.55 -19.27
N PHE A 77 7.59 16.74 -19.48
CA PHE A 77 6.63 17.33 -18.56
C PHE A 77 5.31 16.55 -18.53
N GLU A 78 4.75 16.27 -19.70
CA GLU A 78 3.53 15.47 -19.84
C GLU A 78 3.75 14.04 -19.31
N THR A 79 4.88 13.44 -19.66
CA THR A 79 5.24 12.09 -19.24
C THR A 79 5.34 11.97 -17.72
N ILE A 80 5.99 12.93 -17.05
CA ILE A 80 6.12 12.93 -15.58
C ILE A 80 4.76 13.06 -14.91
N ILE A 81 3.90 13.96 -15.40
CA ILE A 81 2.56 14.14 -14.83
C ILE A 81 1.75 12.85 -14.99
N GLN A 82 1.71 12.27 -16.19
CA GLN A 82 0.99 11.02 -16.43
C GLN A 82 1.52 9.87 -15.56
N ALA A 83 2.84 9.75 -15.43
CA ALA A 83 3.48 8.74 -14.59
C ALA A 83 3.21 8.95 -13.08
N ALA A 84 2.99 10.18 -12.64
CA ALA A 84 2.73 10.51 -11.24
C ALA A 84 1.28 10.25 -10.79
N ILE A 85 0.31 10.28 -11.72
CA ILE A 85 -1.13 10.14 -11.39
C ILE A 85 -1.42 8.82 -10.68
N VAL A 86 -1.00 7.67 -11.24
CA VAL A 86 -1.33 6.37 -10.65
C VAL A 86 -0.65 6.17 -9.27
N PRO A 87 0.67 6.43 -9.11
CA PRO A 87 1.32 6.36 -7.80
C PRO A 87 0.73 7.31 -6.77
N SER A 88 0.23 8.50 -7.17
CA SER A 88 -0.33 9.49 -6.24
C SER A 88 -1.48 8.93 -5.39
N ALA A 89 -2.29 8.03 -5.95
CA ALA A 89 -3.42 7.39 -5.28
C ALA A 89 -3.00 6.51 -4.11
N TRP A 90 -1.79 5.96 -4.15
CA TRP A 90 -1.23 5.13 -3.08
C TRP A 90 -0.73 5.98 -1.91
N TYR A 91 -0.42 7.26 -2.13
CA TYR A 91 -0.01 8.15 -1.05
C TYR A 91 -1.16 8.49 -0.10
N GLY A 92 -2.43 8.40 -0.47
CA GLY A 92 -3.46 8.68 0.53
C GLY A 92 -3.64 7.61 1.60
N GLU A 93 -2.90 6.50 1.53
CA GLU A 93 -2.71 5.62 2.68
C GLU A 93 -2.05 6.35 3.86
N PHE A 94 -1.31 7.44 3.60
CA PHE A 94 -0.81 8.32 4.67
C PHE A 94 -1.93 8.97 5.49
N LEU A 95 -3.16 9.10 4.97
CA LEU A 95 -4.29 9.55 5.78
C LEU A 95 -4.66 8.58 6.90
N LEU A 96 -4.40 7.29 6.71
CA LEU A 96 -4.63 6.29 7.77
C LEU A 96 -3.77 6.59 9.00
N MET A 97 -2.59 7.20 8.84
CA MET A 97 -1.78 7.64 9.98
C MET A 97 -2.53 8.63 10.86
N GLY A 98 -3.40 9.48 10.29
CA GLY A 98 -4.23 10.42 11.03
C GLY A 98 -5.16 9.72 12.02
N PHE A 99 -5.77 8.60 11.61
CA PHE A 99 -6.62 7.77 12.46
C PHE A 99 -5.84 7.02 13.54
N LEU A 100 -4.54 6.81 13.33
CA LEU A 100 -3.67 6.15 14.31
C LEU A 100 -3.08 7.12 15.36
N LEU A 101 -3.14 8.44 15.13
CA LEU A 101 -2.61 9.45 16.05
C LEU A 101 -3.13 9.33 17.49
N PRO A 102 -4.43 9.08 17.74
CA PRO A 102 -4.96 8.98 19.10
C PRO A 102 -4.40 7.80 19.90
N PHE A 103 -3.82 6.80 19.23
CA PHE A 103 -3.26 5.60 19.84
C PHE A 103 -1.78 5.74 20.21
N LEU A 104 -1.16 6.90 19.96
CA LEU A 104 0.24 7.15 20.29
C LEU A 104 0.37 7.76 21.69
N GLU A 105 1.29 7.22 22.50
CA GLU A 105 1.58 7.77 23.84
C GLU A 105 2.15 9.19 23.79
N THR A 106 2.95 9.54 22.78
CA THR A 106 3.63 10.85 22.68
C THR A 106 3.53 11.45 21.28
N SER A 107 2.87 12.61 21.18
CA SER A 107 2.66 13.34 19.92
C SER A 107 3.83 14.25 19.50
N LYS A 108 4.74 14.61 20.43
CA LYS A 108 5.76 15.67 20.22
C LYS A 108 6.69 15.48 19.01
N ASN A 109 6.93 14.25 18.58
CA ASN A 109 7.84 13.94 17.46
C ASN A 109 7.14 13.40 16.21
N VAL A 110 5.82 13.24 16.22
CA VAL A 110 5.09 12.51 15.17
C VAL A 110 5.28 13.17 13.82
N ARG A 111 5.10 14.50 13.73
CA ARG A 111 5.28 15.24 12.47
C ARG A 111 6.68 15.05 11.86
N ARG A 112 7.73 15.14 12.67
CA ARG A 112 9.11 14.98 12.22
C ARG A 112 9.36 13.54 11.74
N MET A 113 8.85 12.56 12.49
CA MET A 113 8.95 11.16 12.12
C MET A 113 8.21 10.85 10.81
N SER A 114 7.00 11.41 10.62
CA SER A 114 6.23 11.25 9.39
C SER A 114 7.01 11.73 8.16
N TYR A 115 7.70 12.87 8.24
CA TYR A 115 8.54 13.35 7.12
C TYR A 115 9.72 12.42 6.83
N TYR A 116 10.38 11.87 7.85
CA TYR A 116 11.44 10.91 7.66
C TYR A 116 10.93 9.62 7.01
N LEU A 117 9.81 9.07 7.48
CA LEU A 117 9.19 7.88 6.92
C LEU A 117 8.75 8.10 5.47
N LEU A 118 8.13 9.25 5.18
CA LEU A 118 7.71 9.60 3.82
C LEU A 118 8.91 9.69 2.87
N THR A 119 9.99 10.32 3.30
CA THR A 119 11.23 10.42 2.52
C THR A 119 11.84 9.03 2.30
N PHE A 120 11.92 8.21 3.34
CA PHE A 120 12.44 6.85 3.26
C PHE A 120 11.63 5.99 2.28
N ILE A 121 10.29 6.00 2.38
CA ILE A 121 9.40 5.27 1.46
C ILE A 121 9.58 5.78 0.02
N GLY A 122 9.67 7.10 -0.17
CA GLY A 122 9.91 7.69 -1.49
C GLY A 122 11.21 7.21 -2.13
N VAL A 123 12.31 7.27 -1.39
CA VAL A 123 13.62 6.76 -1.85
C VAL A 123 13.54 5.25 -2.14
N PHE A 124 12.89 4.49 -1.27
CA PHE A 124 12.72 3.05 -1.42
C PHE A 124 11.95 2.68 -2.70
N VAL A 125 10.85 3.36 -2.99
CA VAL A 125 10.05 3.16 -4.22
C VAL A 125 10.86 3.54 -5.47
N VAL A 126 11.60 4.65 -5.43
CA VAL A 126 12.48 5.06 -6.54
C VAL A 126 13.57 4.01 -6.80
N MET A 127 14.17 3.46 -5.74
CA MET A 127 15.18 2.40 -5.85
C MET A 127 14.61 1.12 -6.50
N ILE A 128 13.40 0.70 -6.09
CA ILE A 128 12.67 -0.42 -6.71
C ILE A 128 12.43 -0.17 -8.20
N ALA A 129 11.93 1.02 -8.53
CA ALA A 129 11.59 1.38 -9.91
C ALA A 129 12.86 1.40 -10.78
N LEU A 130 13.92 2.06 -10.29
CA LEU A 130 15.20 2.15 -10.99
C LEU A 130 15.80 0.78 -11.26
N GLN A 131 15.84 -0.07 -10.23
CA GLN A 131 16.35 -1.43 -10.36
C GLN A 131 15.53 -2.24 -11.39
N SER A 132 14.20 -2.20 -11.28
CA SER A 132 13.31 -2.93 -12.19
C SER A 132 13.50 -2.48 -13.64
N THR A 133 13.63 -1.17 -13.87
CA THR A 133 13.91 -0.61 -15.20
C THR A 133 15.29 -1.03 -15.72
N MET A 134 16.32 -1.01 -14.89
CA MET A 134 17.67 -1.45 -15.30
C MET A 134 17.75 -2.93 -15.65
N VAL A 135 16.88 -3.77 -15.08
CA VAL A 135 16.85 -5.22 -15.37
C VAL A 135 15.94 -5.52 -16.57
N ALA A 136 14.69 -5.05 -16.55
CA ALA A 136 13.70 -5.40 -17.59
C ALA A 136 13.77 -4.53 -18.85
N GLY A 137 14.34 -3.32 -18.76
CA GLY A 137 14.40 -2.37 -19.85
C GLY A 137 13.03 -2.09 -20.49
N PRO A 138 12.91 -2.06 -21.84
CA PRO A 138 11.66 -1.75 -22.53
C PRO A 138 10.49 -2.69 -22.24
N LEU A 139 10.75 -3.88 -21.68
CA LEU A 139 9.67 -4.80 -21.31
C LEU A 139 8.89 -4.30 -20.09
N ILE A 140 9.45 -3.40 -19.28
CA ILE A 140 8.87 -2.96 -18.00
C ILE A 140 7.43 -2.47 -18.13
N GLU A 141 7.09 -1.79 -19.23
CA GLU A 141 5.74 -1.25 -19.50
C GLU A 141 4.69 -2.32 -19.74
N LYS A 142 5.12 -3.52 -20.15
CA LYS A 142 4.25 -4.67 -20.42
C LYS A 142 4.07 -5.55 -19.17
N LEU A 143 4.86 -5.35 -18.13
CA LEU A 143 4.84 -6.16 -16.92
C LEU A 143 3.85 -5.58 -15.90
N THR A 144 2.85 -6.37 -15.49
CA THR A 144 1.93 -5.97 -14.41
C THR A 144 2.59 -6.09 -13.03
N TYR A 145 3.47 -7.08 -12.85
CA TYR A 145 4.18 -7.34 -11.60
C TYR A 145 5.69 -7.17 -11.79
N SER A 146 6.09 -5.98 -12.21
CA SER A 146 7.44 -5.66 -12.68
C SER A 146 8.54 -6.10 -11.71
N TYR A 147 8.44 -5.73 -10.44
CA TYR A 147 9.46 -6.08 -9.44
C TYR A 147 9.54 -7.60 -9.16
N TYR A 148 8.38 -8.28 -9.12
CA TYR A 148 8.37 -9.74 -8.96
C TYR A 148 9.04 -10.41 -10.16
N ILE A 149 8.71 -9.99 -11.39
CA ILE A 149 9.26 -10.57 -12.61
C ILE A 149 10.75 -10.27 -12.75
N THR A 150 11.22 -9.07 -12.40
CA THR A 150 12.65 -8.75 -12.44
C THR A 150 13.44 -9.55 -11.40
N ALA A 151 12.89 -9.77 -10.22
CA ALA A 151 13.53 -10.60 -9.21
C ALA A 151 13.71 -12.07 -9.66
N ARG A 152 12.88 -12.58 -10.57
CA ARG A 152 13.07 -13.93 -11.18
C ARG A 152 14.33 -14.07 -12.02
N TYR A 153 15.01 -12.96 -12.35
CA TYR A 153 16.31 -12.99 -13.02
C TYR A 153 17.47 -13.31 -12.07
N ILE A 154 17.22 -13.35 -10.75
CA ILE A 154 18.23 -13.79 -9.78
C ILE A 154 18.48 -15.29 -9.99
N SER A 155 19.71 -15.60 -10.38
CA SER A 155 20.23 -16.96 -10.50
C SER A 155 21.53 -17.05 -9.71
N LEU A 156 21.48 -17.64 -8.53
CA LEU A 156 22.64 -17.81 -7.65
C LEU A 156 23.09 -19.27 -7.67
N GLY A 157 23.89 -19.62 -8.68
CA GLY A 157 24.32 -21.00 -8.94
C GLY A 157 23.12 -21.94 -9.17
N ASP A 158 23.30 -23.23 -8.84
CA ASP A 158 22.28 -24.28 -9.05
C ASP A 158 21.29 -24.43 -7.86
N PHE A 159 21.52 -23.71 -6.74
CA PHE A 159 20.75 -23.91 -5.49
C PHE A 159 19.65 -22.86 -5.28
N PHE A 160 19.88 -21.61 -5.67
CA PHE A 160 18.93 -20.49 -5.47
C PHE A 160 18.31 -20.08 -6.81
N GLU A 161 17.58 -21.00 -7.45
CA GLU A 161 16.89 -20.76 -8.73
C GLU A 161 15.44 -20.27 -8.55
N ARG A 162 14.85 -20.41 -7.35
CA ARG A 162 13.47 -20.00 -7.06
C ARG A 162 13.37 -19.17 -5.79
N ILE A 163 13.64 -17.88 -5.92
CA ILE A 163 13.37 -16.90 -4.85
C ILE A 163 11.89 -16.46 -4.81
N ASP A 164 11.11 -16.80 -5.83
CA ASP A 164 9.70 -16.44 -5.99
C ASP A 164 8.87 -16.69 -4.72
N PRO A 165 8.95 -17.86 -4.04
CA PRO A 165 8.17 -18.10 -2.84
C PRO A 165 8.50 -17.14 -1.70
N LEU A 166 9.77 -16.72 -1.57
CA LEU A 166 10.20 -15.77 -0.53
C LEU A 166 9.60 -14.38 -0.79
N ILE A 167 9.65 -13.91 -2.04
CA ILE A 167 9.04 -12.62 -2.43
C ILE A 167 7.55 -12.63 -2.12
N ILE A 168 6.86 -13.70 -2.55
CA ILE A 168 5.42 -13.85 -2.34
C ILE A 168 5.09 -13.88 -0.84
N SER A 169 5.88 -14.58 -0.03
CA SER A 169 5.68 -14.67 1.42
C SER A 169 5.82 -13.31 2.12
N ILE A 170 6.84 -12.53 1.74
CA ILE A 170 7.08 -11.21 2.34
C ILE A 170 6.00 -10.21 1.90
N TRP A 171 5.61 -10.23 0.62
CA TRP A 171 4.47 -9.43 0.15
C TRP A 171 3.17 -9.82 0.86
N MET A 172 2.96 -11.12 1.11
CA MET A 172 1.79 -11.59 1.84
C MET A 172 1.76 -11.10 3.27
N TYR A 173 2.88 -11.17 3.98
CA TYR A 173 2.97 -10.63 5.32
C TYR A 173 2.63 -9.14 5.35
N GLY A 174 3.25 -8.34 4.46
CA GLY A 174 3.01 -6.91 4.41
C GLY A 174 1.55 -6.55 4.12
N LEU A 175 0.89 -7.34 3.27
CA LEU A 175 -0.52 -7.18 3.00
C LEU A 175 -1.40 -7.55 4.20
N VAL A 176 -1.07 -8.59 4.97
CA VAL A 176 -1.81 -8.89 6.20
C VAL A 176 -1.74 -7.71 7.18
N VAL A 177 -0.55 -7.13 7.39
CA VAL A 177 -0.39 -5.98 8.29
C VAL A 177 -1.17 -4.77 7.77
N LYS A 178 -1.00 -4.45 6.48
CA LYS A 178 -1.70 -3.33 5.84
C LYS A 178 -3.22 -3.47 5.91
N GLU A 179 -3.74 -4.62 5.51
CA GLU A 179 -5.19 -4.87 5.49
C GLU A 179 -5.76 -4.91 6.92
N ALA A 180 -5.00 -5.42 7.89
CA ALA A 180 -5.37 -5.31 9.30
C ALA A 180 -5.48 -3.85 9.76
N VAL A 181 -4.54 -2.97 9.38
CA VAL A 181 -4.63 -1.53 9.69
C VAL A 181 -5.87 -0.91 9.03
N CYS A 182 -6.12 -1.18 7.75
CA CYS A 182 -7.29 -0.67 7.03
C CYS A 182 -8.61 -1.14 7.69
N LEU A 183 -8.71 -2.43 8.00
CA LEU A 183 -9.88 -3.01 8.68
C LEU A 183 -10.06 -2.44 10.10
N PHE A 184 -8.97 -2.23 10.83
CA PHE A 184 -9.02 -1.63 12.17
C PHE A 184 -9.55 -0.19 12.12
N VAL A 185 -9.03 0.64 11.21
CA VAL A 185 -9.50 2.01 11.02
C VAL A 185 -10.96 2.01 10.59
N PHE A 186 -11.35 1.18 9.63
CA PHE A 186 -12.73 1.09 9.17
C PHE A 186 -13.68 0.65 10.29
N ALA A 187 -13.34 -0.40 11.05
CA ALA A 187 -14.13 -0.86 12.20
C ALA A 187 -14.27 0.23 13.26
N THR A 188 -13.20 1.00 13.52
CA THR A 188 -13.22 2.15 14.44
C THR A 188 -14.17 3.24 13.94
N CYS A 189 -14.10 3.60 12.66
CA CYS A 189 -15.02 4.57 12.06
C CYS A 189 -16.48 4.12 12.16
N VAL A 190 -16.78 2.87 11.84
CA VAL A 190 -18.15 2.33 11.96
C VAL A 190 -18.63 2.37 13.40
N THR A 191 -17.78 2.00 14.35
CA THR A 191 -18.09 2.04 15.80
C THR A 191 -18.47 3.44 16.25
N HIS A 192 -17.73 4.47 15.81
CA HIS A 192 -18.06 5.87 16.09
C HIS A 192 -19.37 6.32 15.44
N LEU A 193 -19.65 5.88 14.21
CA LEU A 193 -20.89 6.23 13.50
C LEU A 193 -22.13 5.57 14.11
N THR A 194 -22.01 4.34 14.61
CA THR A 194 -23.12 3.58 15.19
C THR A 194 -23.25 3.77 16.70
N GLY A 195 -22.31 4.47 17.35
CA GLY A 195 -22.29 4.64 18.81
C GLY A 195 -22.04 3.35 19.59
N LEU A 196 -21.35 2.37 18.98
CA LEU A 196 -21.00 1.11 19.66
C LEU A 196 -19.90 1.37 20.71
N SER A 197 -19.93 0.59 21.79
CA SER A 197 -18.96 0.74 22.89
C SER A 197 -17.57 0.17 22.56
N ASP A 198 -17.49 -0.81 21.66
CA ASP A 198 -16.24 -1.49 21.31
C ASP A 198 -16.24 -1.91 19.83
N HIS A 199 -15.15 -1.56 19.14
CA HIS A 199 -14.87 -1.99 17.78
C HIS A 199 -14.85 -3.50 17.59
N ARG A 200 -14.49 -4.28 18.63
CA ARG A 200 -14.44 -5.75 18.58
C ARG A 200 -15.77 -6.38 18.16
N LEU A 201 -16.89 -5.74 18.46
CA LEU A 201 -18.23 -6.21 18.10
C LEU A 201 -18.48 -6.17 16.58
N ILE A 202 -17.83 -5.25 15.85
CA ILE A 202 -18.06 -5.05 14.41
C ILE A 202 -16.97 -5.68 13.54
N VAL A 203 -15.85 -6.13 14.11
CA VAL A 203 -14.72 -6.71 13.37
C VAL A 203 -15.15 -7.87 12.48
N MET A 204 -15.91 -8.83 13.04
CA MET A 204 -16.33 -10.01 12.29
C MET A 204 -17.31 -9.66 11.15
N PRO A 205 -18.39 -8.89 11.38
CA PRO A 205 -19.25 -8.38 10.30
C PRO A 205 -18.49 -7.66 9.19
N VAL A 206 -17.61 -6.72 9.55
CA VAL A 206 -16.80 -5.97 8.58
C VAL A 206 -15.92 -6.90 7.76
N THR A 207 -15.21 -7.82 8.42
CA THR A 207 -14.29 -8.74 7.74
C THR A 207 -15.03 -9.64 6.74
N ILE A 208 -16.23 -10.11 7.10
CA ILE A 208 -17.08 -10.90 6.20
C ILE A 208 -17.57 -10.06 5.03
N LEU A 209 -18.01 -8.82 5.26
CA LEU A 209 -18.42 -7.92 4.18
C LEU A 209 -17.27 -7.61 3.22
N THR A 210 -16.06 -7.39 3.75
CA THR A 210 -14.85 -7.23 2.93
C THR A 210 -14.60 -8.46 2.08
N MET A 211 -14.76 -9.67 2.65
CA MET A 211 -14.63 -10.92 1.90
C MET A 211 -15.62 -11.01 0.74
N ILE A 212 -16.90 -10.72 0.99
CA ILE A 212 -17.96 -10.74 -0.02
C ILE A 212 -17.65 -9.72 -1.12
N GLY A 213 -17.28 -8.50 -0.74
CA GLY A 213 -16.88 -7.43 -1.66
C GLY A 213 -15.72 -7.87 -2.57
N CYS A 214 -14.66 -8.46 -2.00
CA CYS A 214 -13.52 -8.95 -2.78
C CYS A 214 -13.90 -10.03 -3.81
N LEU A 215 -14.89 -10.87 -3.53
CA LEU A 215 -15.34 -11.93 -4.45
C LEU A 215 -16.20 -11.38 -5.60
N TRP A 216 -16.87 -10.24 -5.39
CA TRP A 216 -17.84 -9.67 -6.33
C TRP A 216 -17.28 -8.53 -7.18
N MET A 217 -16.30 -7.79 -6.66
CA MET A 217 -15.90 -6.49 -7.20
C MET A 217 -15.12 -6.58 -8.52
N PHE A 218 -14.27 -7.62 -8.71
CA PHE A 218 -13.49 -7.78 -9.93
C PHE A 218 -13.47 -9.24 -10.42
N PRO A 219 -14.22 -9.59 -11.49
CA PRO A 219 -14.30 -10.95 -12.01
C PRO A 219 -13.01 -11.39 -12.72
N ASN A 220 -12.24 -10.47 -13.30
CA ASN A 220 -11.01 -10.79 -14.04
C ASN A 220 -9.91 -9.73 -13.87
N LEU A 221 -8.70 -10.06 -14.35
CA LEU A 221 -7.51 -9.21 -14.24
C LEU A 221 -7.60 -7.94 -15.09
N ALA A 222 -8.32 -7.98 -16.22
CA ALA A 222 -8.44 -6.82 -17.11
C ALA A 222 -9.29 -5.72 -16.48
N GLU A 223 -10.40 -6.08 -15.83
CA GLU A 223 -11.24 -5.15 -15.07
C GLU A 223 -10.49 -4.57 -13.87
N LEU A 224 -9.74 -5.41 -13.13
CA LEU A 224 -8.88 -4.93 -12.05
C LEU A 224 -7.83 -3.92 -12.57
N ARG A 225 -7.20 -4.21 -13.72
CA ARG A 225 -6.22 -3.30 -14.32
C ARG A 225 -6.87 -1.98 -14.73
N SER A 226 -8.03 -2.04 -15.37
CA SER A 226 -8.80 -0.85 -15.77
C SER A 226 -9.14 0.02 -14.55
N PHE A 227 -9.64 -0.60 -13.48
CA PHE A 227 -9.92 0.09 -12.22
C PHE A 227 -8.67 0.78 -11.64
N LEU A 228 -7.55 0.07 -11.56
CA LEU A 228 -6.29 0.61 -11.02
C LEU A 228 -5.71 1.76 -11.87
N THR A 229 -5.94 1.75 -13.19
CA THR A 229 -5.44 2.77 -14.11
C THR A 229 -6.32 4.00 -14.17
N TYR A 230 -7.66 3.84 -14.16
CA TYR A 230 -8.57 4.95 -14.44
C TYR A 230 -9.39 5.38 -13.21
N THR A 231 -9.91 4.43 -12.43
CA THR A 231 -10.84 4.75 -11.33
C THR A 231 -10.12 5.05 -10.03
N PHE A 232 -9.19 4.18 -9.63
CA PHE A 232 -8.46 4.28 -8.38
C PHE A 232 -7.71 5.62 -8.21
N PRO A 233 -7.06 6.19 -9.25
CA PRO A 233 -6.42 7.50 -9.10
C PRO A 233 -7.41 8.63 -8.88
N ILE A 234 -8.56 8.60 -9.54
CA ILE A 234 -9.60 9.63 -9.37
C ILE A 234 -10.18 9.54 -7.96
N GLU A 235 -10.53 8.34 -7.50
CA GLU A 235 -11.02 8.13 -6.14
C GLU A 235 -9.99 8.59 -5.10
N GLY A 236 -8.72 8.22 -5.29
CA GLY A 236 -7.62 8.64 -4.43
C GLY A 236 -7.47 10.16 -4.38
N MET A 237 -7.47 10.83 -5.54
CA MET A 237 -7.39 12.31 -5.58
C MET A 237 -8.57 12.97 -4.85
N VAL A 238 -9.80 12.52 -5.09
CA VAL A 238 -11.00 13.11 -4.48
C VAL A 238 -11.03 12.87 -2.97
N VAL A 239 -10.97 11.61 -2.55
CA VAL A 239 -11.16 11.23 -1.14
C VAL A 239 -9.94 11.62 -0.31
N GLN A 240 -8.74 11.54 -0.87
CA GLN A 240 -7.52 11.66 -0.08
C GLN A 240 -6.89 13.05 -0.14
N ASN A 241 -7.12 13.82 -1.20
CA ASN A 241 -6.55 15.16 -1.34
C ASN A 241 -7.62 16.24 -1.27
N ILE A 242 -8.65 16.16 -2.12
CA ILE A 242 -9.67 17.21 -2.22
C ILE A 242 -10.50 17.30 -0.93
N LEU A 243 -11.00 16.17 -0.42
CA LEU A 243 -11.85 16.17 0.76
C LEU A 243 -11.12 16.70 2.03
N PRO A 244 -9.91 16.24 2.40
CA PRO A 244 -9.22 16.75 3.58
C PRO A 244 -8.78 18.21 3.45
N THR A 245 -8.33 18.63 2.26
CA THR A 245 -7.95 20.04 2.03
C THR A 245 -9.16 20.97 2.07
N PHE A 246 -10.30 20.53 1.52
CA PHE A 246 -11.56 21.25 1.64
C PHE A 246 -12.00 21.39 3.09
N LEU A 247 -11.99 20.30 3.88
CA LEU A 247 -12.32 20.33 5.30
C LEU A 247 -11.38 21.26 6.08
N LEU A 248 -10.07 21.24 5.77
CA LEU A 248 -9.09 22.14 6.36
C LEU A 248 -9.37 23.60 6.00
N ALA A 249 -9.73 23.89 4.75
CA ALA A 249 -10.09 25.24 4.31
C ALA A 249 -11.33 25.75 5.06
N VAL A 250 -12.35 24.90 5.23
CA VAL A 250 -13.55 25.24 6.02
C VAL A 250 -13.20 25.50 7.48
N ASP A 251 -12.37 24.67 8.11
CA ASP A 251 -11.91 24.89 9.50
C ASP A 251 -11.12 26.22 9.62
N MET A 252 -10.22 26.50 8.69
CA MET A 252 -9.47 27.75 8.65
C MET A 252 -10.38 28.98 8.51
N LEU A 253 -11.44 28.89 7.69
CA LEU A 253 -12.41 29.97 7.53
C LEU A 253 -13.24 30.18 8.81
N ARG A 254 -13.74 29.11 9.44
CA ARG A 254 -14.47 29.19 10.71
C ARG A 254 -13.64 29.83 11.81
N ARG A 255 -12.38 29.39 11.98
CA ARG A 255 -11.47 29.99 12.97
C ARG A 255 -11.18 31.47 12.74
N ARG A 256 -11.24 31.96 11.49
CA ARG A 256 -11.09 33.38 11.18
C ARG A 256 -12.35 34.17 11.52
N LEU A 257 -13.53 33.60 11.28
CA LEU A 257 -14.81 34.19 11.63
C LEU A 257 -14.99 34.28 13.16
N ASP A 258 -14.63 33.23 13.90
CA ASP A 258 -14.70 33.21 15.37
C ASP A 258 -13.65 34.13 16.03
N ARG A 259 -12.58 34.49 15.31
CA ARG A 259 -11.54 35.44 15.76
C ARG A 259 -11.82 36.89 15.37
N SER A 260 -12.89 37.18 14.62
CA SER A 260 -13.31 38.55 14.36
C SER A 260 -14.11 39.03 15.57
N PRO A 261 -13.60 39.94 16.41
CA PRO A 261 -14.30 40.36 17.61
C PRO A 261 -15.60 41.06 17.22
N ALA A 262 -16.70 40.57 17.77
CA ALA A 262 -17.93 41.33 17.87
C ALA A 262 -17.68 42.53 18.78
N HIS A 263 -17.14 43.63 18.24
CA HIS A 263 -17.25 44.99 18.79
C HIS A 263 -16.85 46.01 17.70
N ALA A 264 -17.86 46.52 17.01
CA ALA A 264 -17.90 47.88 16.50
C ALA A 264 -19.31 48.41 16.78
#